data_AF-A0A239DMP1-F1
#
_entry.id   AF-A0A239DMP1-F1
#
_cell.length_a   1.000
_cell.length_b   1.000
_cell.length_c   1.000
_cell.angle_alpha   90.00
_cell.angle_beta   90.00
_cell.angle_gamma   90.00
#
_symmetry.space_group_name_H-M   'P 1'
#
loop_
_entity.id
_entity.type
_entity.pdbx_description
1 polymer ?
#
loop_
_entity_poly.entity_id
_entity_poly.type
_entity_poly.pdbx_seq_one_letter_code
_entity_poly.pdbx_strand_id
1 'polypeptide(L)'
;MTVINRRIFVLGGLATAGTLAVPSLASAAVPYPFTLGIASGEPDSTSVVLWTRLASSPLNADGQGGMANADVIVDWQVSTNETFTAVVANGSVTARYADAHSVHVVAGGLAADAEYFYRFRAQGHISAIGRTRTAPATGTFGRDLKMAFASCAHYESGYFTAYRRMAEDRPDLILHLGDYIYEDAATAGSVREHLGAEIVSLADYRRRYAQYKVDPDLQAAHAVAPWLVVPDDHEVENNYANMVRADNSPALTAAQWTARRTAAYRAYYENMPLRPAQAPSGNSIPLYRRVRWGNLATFHMLDTRQFRDDQACGDGWQACADADLPSRSLTGAAQEAWLLDGLAEHAATWDILGQQVFFARRFDTAGAAAMDAWDGYRASRSRIQQGWRDRAVRNPLVLTGDVHRAWANNLMADYANPNSAVIGTELVCTSIASGGDGSTTSTIPDVANNPHLKFYSNLRGYTLTTISPSQVRADFRAVPLVSEHGAAVSTLKSFAILDGVPGLEAL
;
A
#
# COMPACT_ATOMS: atom_id res chain seq x y z
N MET A 1 46.17 45.21 49.23
CA MET A 1 45.90 45.10 47.79
C MET A 1 44.55 45.73 47.50
N THR A 2 44.63 46.91 46.87
CA THR A 2 43.61 47.62 46.06
C THR A 2 42.17 47.76 46.59
N VAL A 3 42.07 48.61 47.62
CA VAL A 3 41.17 49.77 47.81
C VAL A 3 40.03 50.00 46.80
N ILE A 4 38.81 50.07 47.36
CA ILE A 4 37.60 50.69 46.80
C ILE A 4 37.77 52.21 46.71
N ASN A 5 37.36 52.83 45.59
CA ASN A 5 37.19 54.27 45.51
C ASN A 5 35.85 54.63 44.84
N ARG A 6 35.01 55.37 45.58
CA ARG A 6 33.78 56.01 45.11
C ARG A 6 34.14 57.42 44.62
N ARG A 7 33.74 57.80 43.40
CA ARG A 7 33.45 59.20 43.07
C ARG A 7 32.41 59.31 41.94
N ILE A 8 31.46 60.19 42.24
CA ILE A 8 30.31 60.69 41.49
C ILE A 8 30.76 61.43 40.23
N PHE A 9 30.03 61.26 39.11
CA PHE A 9 29.56 62.41 38.31
C PHE A 9 28.38 62.03 37.42
N VAL A 10 27.23 62.65 37.70
CA VAL A 10 26.07 62.77 36.80
C VAL A 10 26.31 64.01 35.94
N LEU A 11 26.23 63.88 34.61
CA LEU A 11 26.06 65.02 33.71
C LEU A 11 25.10 64.60 32.60
N GLY A 12 24.03 65.37 32.48
CA GLY A 12 22.90 65.10 31.61
C GLY A 12 23.26 65.18 30.12
N GLY A 13 22.52 64.40 29.35
CA GLY A 13 22.40 64.51 27.91
C GLY A 13 21.01 64.05 27.52
N LEU A 14 20.07 65.00 27.45
CA LEU A 14 18.83 64.82 26.69
C LEU A 14 19.23 64.57 25.23
N ALA A 15 19.21 63.31 24.81
CA ALA A 15 19.17 62.94 23.41
C ALA A 15 17.84 62.25 23.16
N THR A 16 16.89 63.01 22.62
CA THR A 16 15.69 62.49 21.95
C THR A 16 16.13 61.61 20.78
N ALA A 17 16.37 60.33 21.05
CA ALA A 17 16.47 59.32 20.02
C ALA A 17 15.04 58.99 19.59
N GLY A 18 14.62 59.54 18.44
CA GLY A 18 13.39 59.13 17.79
C GLY A 18 13.44 57.62 17.55
N THR A 19 12.59 56.89 18.25
CA THR A 19 12.27 55.50 17.91
C THR A 19 11.60 55.54 16.54
N LEU A 20 12.38 55.32 15.49
CA LEU A 20 11.84 54.81 14.23
C LEU A 20 11.26 53.44 14.58
N ALA A 21 9.95 53.41 14.84
CA ALA A 21 9.18 52.19 14.81
C ALA A 21 9.23 51.70 13.35
N VAL A 22 10.27 50.95 13.01
CA VAL A 22 10.25 50.11 11.82
C VAL A 22 9.13 49.12 12.11
N PRO A 23 8.03 49.10 11.33
CA PRO A 23 7.06 48.04 11.49
C PRO A 23 7.83 46.76 11.17
N SER A 24 8.13 45.97 12.21
CA SER A 24 8.44 44.58 11.99
C SER A 24 7.15 44.00 11.42
N LEU A 25 7.08 43.91 10.10
CA LEU A 25 6.20 42.96 9.45
C LEU A 25 6.64 41.61 10.01
N ALA A 26 5.99 41.18 11.08
CA ALA A 26 6.05 39.81 11.53
C ALA A 26 5.47 39.01 10.36
N SER A 27 6.34 38.61 9.43
CA SER A 27 5.99 37.62 8.43
C SER A 27 5.58 36.41 9.23
N ALA A 28 4.29 36.07 9.20
CA ALA A 28 3.80 34.87 9.83
C ALA A 28 4.65 33.71 9.31
N ALA A 29 5.25 32.94 10.22
CA ALA A 29 6.11 31.83 9.84
C ALA A 29 5.34 30.88 8.93
N VAL A 30 5.90 30.54 7.76
CA VAL A 30 5.28 29.59 6.85
C VAL A 30 5.17 28.24 7.58
N PRO A 31 3.98 27.64 7.72
CA PRO A 31 3.84 26.36 8.43
C PRO A 31 4.60 25.23 7.72
N TYR A 32 5.00 24.21 8.49
CA TYR A 32 5.66 23.03 7.94
C TYR A 32 4.73 22.25 6.98
N PRO A 33 5.09 22.04 5.70
CA PRO A 33 4.16 21.51 4.70
C PRO A 33 4.20 19.98 4.55
N PHE A 34 5.23 19.29 5.03
CA PHE A 34 5.40 17.84 4.82
C PHE A 34 4.72 17.01 5.92
N THR A 35 3.50 17.39 6.31
CA THR A 35 2.77 16.75 7.43
C THR A 35 2.25 15.35 7.11
N LEU A 36 2.16 15.01 5.82
CA LEU A 36 1.74 13.69 5.32
C LEU A 36 2.92 12.74 5.08
N GLY A 37 4.12 13.16 5.50
CA GLY A 37 5.35 12.44 5.27
C GLY A 37 5.79 12.42 3.81
N ILE A 38 6.62 11.44 3.49
CA ILE A 38 7.22 11.20 2.18
C ILE A 38 7.10 9.72 1.86
N ALA A 39 7.18 9.35 0.58
CA ALA A 39 7.17 7.97 0.15
C ALA A 39 8.06 7.77 -1.08
N SER A 40 8.41 6.53 -1.36
CA SER A 40 9.00 6.13 -2.63
C SER A 40 8.30 4.89 -3.16
N GLY A 41 8.41 4.61 -4.46
CA GLY A 41 7.69 3.50 -5.07
C GLY A 41 8.09 3.21 -6.50
N GLU A 42 7.48 2.18 -7.06
CA GLU A 42 7.71 1.76 -8.45
C GLU A 42 9.20 1.65 -8.84
N PRO A 43 10.07 0.99 -8.06
CA PRO A 43 11.49 0.93 -8.38
C PRO A 43 11.73 0.19 -9.70
N ASP A 44 12.60 0.74 -10.54
CA ASP A 44 13.25 0.01 -11.64
C ASP A 44 14.77 -0.04 -11.39
N SER A 45 15.52 -0.60 -12.34
CA SER A 45 16.96 -0.79 -12.19
C SER A 45 17.80 0.49 -12.24
N THR A 46 17.21 1.62 -12.58
CA THR A 46 17.89 2.90 -12.80
C THR A 46 17.13 4.10 -12.23
N SER A 47 15.94 3.89 -11.68
CA SER A 47 15.07 4.94 -11.20
C SER A 47 14.09 4.45 -10.14
N VAL A 48 13.55 5.40 -9.39
CA VAL A 48 12.47 5.18 -8.43
C VAL A 48 11.56 6.40 -8.41
N VAL A 49 10.28 6.19 -8.09
CA VAL A 49 9.36 7.30 -7.82
C VAL A 49 9.62 7.84 -6.42
N LEU A 50 9.74 9.15 -6.29
CA LEU A 50 9.70 9.87 -5.02
C LEU A 50 8.37 10.63 -4.93
N TRP A 51 7.74 10.56 -3.77
CA TRP A 51 6.45 11.17 -3.52
C TRP A 51 6.44 12.00 -2.23
N THR A 52 5.74 13.12 -2.28
CA THR A 52 5.28 13.87 -1.11
C THR A 52 4.02 14.65 -1.48
N ARG A 53 3.31 15.20 -0.49
CA ARG A 53 2.24 16.17 -0.72
C ARG A 53 2.38 17.33 0.26
N LEU A 54 2.32 18.56 -0.25
CA LEU A 54 2.35 19.75 0.61
C LEU A 54 0.97 19.96 1.24
N ALA A 55 0.91 19.91 2.56
CA ALA A 55 -0.31 20.14 3.33
C ALA A 55 0.08 20.66 4.72
N SER A 56 -0.07 21.95 4.98
CA SER A 56 0.17 22.56 6.30
C SER A 56 -0.95 22.24 7.29
N SER A 57 -2.18 22.14 6.81
CA SER A 57 -3.39 21.78 7.57
C SER A 57 -4.10 20.61 6.85
N PRO A 58 -3.54 19.39 6.93
CA PRO A 58 -3.92 18.25 6.08
C PRO A 58 -5.39 17.84 6.16
N LEU A 59 -6.05 18.13 7.29
CA LEU A 59 -7.42 17.70 7.57
C LEU A 59 -8.48 18.78 7.22
N ASN A 60 -8.10 19.84 6.50
CA ASN A 60 -9.04 20.84 6.01
C ASN A 60 -10.10 20.20 5.09
N ALA A 61 -11.36 20.67 5.23
CA ALA A 61 -12.51 20.08 4.56
C ALA A 61 -12.55 20.33 3.03
N ASP A 62 -11.79 21.30 2.53
CA ASP A 62 -11.66 21.57 1.09
C ASP A 62 -10.81 20.53 0.35
N GLY A 63 -10.12 19.64 1.09
CA GLY A 63 -9.19 18.67 0.55
C GLY A 63 -7.90 19.27 0.00
N GLN A 64 -7.60 20.55 0.25
CA GLN A 64 -6.42 21.25 -0.25
C GLN A 64 -5.29 21.40 0.78
N GLY A 65 -5.49 20.84 1.98
CA GLY A 65 -4.42 20.70 2.97
C GLY A 65 -3.92 22.03 3.55
N GLY A 66 -4.71 23.11 3.50
CA GLY A 66 -4.32 24.42 4.04
C GLY A 66 -3.30 25.18 3.19
N MET A 67 -3.06 24.74 1.96
CA MET A 67 -2.17 25.41 1.03
C MET A 67 -2.89 26.57 0.33
N ALA A 68 -2.15 27.62 -0.03
CA ALA A 68 -2.68 28.71 -0.84
C ALA A 68 -3.07 28.22 -2.24
N ASN A 69 -4.03 28.90 -2.89
CA ASN A 69 -4.40 28.66 -4.28
C ASN A 69 -3.33 29.20 -5.26
N ALA A 70 -2.15 28.60 -5.20
CA ALA A 70 -0.99 28.90 -6.03
C ALA A 70 -0.10 27.67 -6.11
N ASP A 71 0.59 27.51 -7.24
CA ASP A 71 1.56 26.44 -7.43
C ASP A 71 2.83 26.70 -6.58
N VAL A 72 3.47 25.62 -6.14
CA VAL A 72 4.67 25.67 -5.28
C VAL A 72 5.80 24.87 -5.92
N ILE A 73 6.98 25.47 -6.05
CA ILE A 73 8.18 24.74 -6.47
C ILE A 73 8.70 23.90 -5.29
N VAL A 74 8.94 22.62 -5.57
CA VAL A 74 9.50 21.66 -4.63
C VAL A 74 10.80 21.12 -5.20
N ASP A 75 11.89 21.32 -4.48
CA ASP A 75 13.16 20.67 -4.79
C ASP A 75 13.17 19.25 -4.23
N TRP A 76 13.85 18.34 -4.90
CA TRP A 76 14.10 16.98 -4.44
C TRP A 76 15.58 16.61 -4.61
N GLN A 77 16.07 15.73 -3.75
CA GLN A 77 17.44 15.23 -3.78
C GLN A 77 17.47 13.73 -3.50
N VAL A 78 18.39 13.02 -4.16
CA VAL A 78 18.76 11.63 -3.90
C VAL A 78 20.25 11.57 -3.58
N SER A 79 20.63 10.84 -2.55
CA SER A 79 22.00 10.70 -2.06
C SER A 79 22.34 9.26 -1.72
N THR A 80 23.62 8.89 -1.80
CA THR A 80 24.12 7.59 -1.33
C THR A 80 24.30 7.53 0.20
N ASN A 81 24.08 8.64 0.92
CA ASN A 81 24.15 8.67 2.37
C ASN A 81 23.07 9.58 2.99
N GLU A 82 22.73 9.30 4.24
CA GLU A 82 21.70 10.03 4.99
C GLU A 82 22.08 11.46 5.35
N THR A 83 23.37 11.82 5.30
CA THR A 83 23.84 13.19 5.58
C THR A 83 23.75 14.11 4.35
N PHE A 84 23.38 13.56 3.18
CA PHE A 84 23.33 14.27 1.89
C PHE A 84 24.64 14.93 1.49
N THR A 85 25.78 14.37 1.91
CA THR A 85 27.11 14.84 1.50
C THR A 85 27.50 14.34 0.11
N ALA A 86 26.83 13.31 -0.40
CA ALA A 86 27.03 12.75 -1.74
C ALA A 86 25.70 12.67 -2.51
N VAL A 87 25.22 13.82 -3.00
CA VAL A 87 24.01 13.91 -3.83
C VAL A 87 24.31 13.39 -5.24
N VAL A 88 23.52 12.42 -5.71
CA VAL A 88 23.70 11.76 -7.02
C VAL A 88 22.63 12.14 -8.03
N ALA A 89 21.45 12.58 -7.58
CA ALA A 89 20.41 13.14 -8.42
C ALA A 89 19.66 14.24 -7.65
N ASN A 90 19.22 15.28 -8.35
CA ASN A 90 18.40 16.34 -7.78
C ASN A 90 17.65 17.07 -8.90
N GLY A 91 16.63 17.83 -8.50
CA GLY A 91 15.89 18.69 -9.41
C GLY A 91 14.79 19.43 -8.67
N SER A 92 13.91 20.07 -9.45
CA SER A 92 12.74 20.77 -8.94
C SER A 92 11.50 20.38 -9.75
N VAL A 93 10.34 20.39 -9.11
CA VAL A 93 9.05 20.09 -9.72
C VAL A 93 7.99 21.05 -9.17
N THR A 94 7.02 21.40 -10.00
CA THR A 94 5.90 22.25 -9.60
C THR A 94 4.80 21.38 -8.97
N ALA A 95 4.62 21.50 -7.65
CA ALA A 95 3.44 20.99 -6.96
C ALA A 95 2.25 21.91 -7.28
N ARG A 96 1.29 21.40 -8.04
CA ARG A 96 0.16 22.20 -8.53
C ARG A 96 -0.99 22.22 -7.53
N TYR A 97 -1.65 23.37 -7.37
CA TYR A 97 -2.87 23.45 -6.54
C TYR A 97 -3.99 22.53 -7.07
N ALA A 98 -4.08 22.39 -8.39
CA ALA A 98 -5.07 21.50 -9.03
C ALA A 98 -4.95 20.05 -8.54
N ASP A 99 -3.73 19.59 -8.26
CA ASP A 99 -3.40 18.21 -7.87
C ASP A 99 -3.14 18.10 -6.36
N ALA A 100 -3.76 19.01 -5.59
CA ALA A 100 -3.64 19.14 -4.13
C ALA A 100 -2.19 19.19 -3.63
N HIS A 101 -1.32 19.81 -4.42
CA HIS A 101 0.13 19.92 -4.21
C HIS A 101 0.82 18.59 -3.96
N SER A 102 0.30 17.51 -4.54
CA SER A 102 1.02 16.25 -4.65
C SER A 102 2.22 16.39 -5.58
N VAL A 103 3.28 15.64 -5.28
CA VAL A 103 4.53 15.62 -6.00
C VAL A 103 4.84 14.18 -6.36
N HIS A 104 5.10 13.93 -7.64
CA HIS A 104 5.60 12.67 -8.17
C HIS A 104 6.84 12.94 -9.01
N VAL A 105 7.96 12.33 -8.64
CA VAL A 105 9.24 12.49 -9.32
C VAL A 105 9.77 11.12 -9.69
N VAL A 106 10.08 10.89 -10.97
CA VAL A 106 10.88 9.73 -11.39
C VAL A 106 12.36 10.13 -11.29
N ALA A 107 13.01 9.77 -10.18
CA ALA A 107 14.42 10.05 -9.97
C ALA A 107 15.26 8.99 -10.69
N GLY A 108 15.76 9.32 -11.88
CA GLY A 108 16.54 8.43 -12.74
C GLY A 108 18.06 8.61 -12.67
N GLY A 109 18.79 7.82 -13.46
CA GLY A 109 20.26 7.85 -13.52
C GLY A 109 20.93 7.18 -12.31
N LEU A 110 20.20 6.34 -11.59
CA LEU A 110 20.67 5.63 -10.41
C LEU A 110 21.33 4.31 -10.80
N ALA A 111 22.23 3.82 -9.94
CA ALA A 111 22.80 2.49 -10.10
C ALA A 111 21.76 1.43 -9.71
N ALA A 112 21.82 0.26 -10.35
CA ALA A 112 20.97 -0.87 -10.05
C ALA A 112 21.33 -1.51 -8.69
N ASP A 113 20.35 -2.16 -8.07
CA ASP A 113 20.48 -2.88 -6.80
C ASP A 113 21.08 -2.07 -5.62
N ALA A 114 20.90 -0.74 -5.65
CA ALA A 114 21.55 0.18 -4.74
C ALA A 114 20.54 0.83 -3.78
N GLU A 115 20.97 1.00 -2.53
CA GLU A 115 20.23 1.78 -1.52
C GLU A 115 20.54 3.27 -1.67
N TYR A 116 19.52 4.11 -1.51
CA TYR A 116 19.62 5.55 -1.57
C TYR A 116 18.78 6.21 -0.46
N PHE A 117 19.11 7.46 -0.17
CA PHE A 117 18.35 8.35 0.69
C PHE A 117 17.79 9.51 -0.13
N TYR A 118 16.59 9.97 0.19
CA TYR A 118 15.95 11.08 -0.51
C TYR A 118 15.24 12.05 0.45
N ARG A 119 15.09 13.30 0.00
CA ARG A 119 14.35 14.35 0.73
C ARG A 119 13.81 15.40 -0.23
N PHE A 120 12.87 16.19 0.25
CA PHE A 120 12.27 17.33 -0.44
C PHE A 120 12.55 18.63 0.29
N ARG A 121 12.49 19.75 -0.43
CA ARG A 121 12.57 21.11 0.14
C ARG A 121 11.54 22.01 -0.52
N ALA A 122 10.77 22.73 0.28
CA ALA A 122 9.75 23.66 -0.20
C ALA A 122 9.51 24.73 0.85
N GLN A 123 9.33 25.98 0.42
CA GLN A 123 8.93 27.10 1.29
C GLN A 123 9.82 27.26 2.55
N GLY A 124 11.13 27.03 2.41
CA GLY A 124 12.09 27.14 3.52
C GLY A 124 12.15 25.93 4.46
N HIS A 125 11.35 24.88 4.22
CA HIS A 125 11.34 23.63 4.98
C HIS A 125 12.04 22.50 4.24
N ILE A 126 12.54 21.53 5.01
CA ILE A 126 13.09 20.26 4.52
C ILE A 126 12.21 19.14 5.06
N SER A 127 11.84 18.17 4.22
CA SER A 127 11.08 17.00 4.67
C SER A 127 11.89 16.09 5.59
N ALA A 128 11.25 15.06 6.14
CA ALA A 128 11.96 13.89 6.64
C ALA A 128 12.87 13.27 5.56
N ILE A 129 13.82 12.43 5.97
CA ILE A 129 14.68 11.66 5.08
C ILE A 129 14.05 10.28 4.89
N GLY A 130 13.89 9.88 3.63
CA GLY A 130 13.44 8.54 3.26
C GLY A 130 14.58 7.70 2.74
N ARG A 131 14.45 6.39 2.88
CA ARG A 131 15.33 5.37 2.30
C ARG A 131 14.58 4.68 1.18
N THR A 132 15.26 4.46 0.06
CA THR A 132 14.71 3.75 -1.10
C THR A 132 15.75 2.82 -1.71
N ARG A 133 15.35 1.98 -2.67
CA ARG A 133 16.22 1.03 -3.35
C ARG A 133 15.80 0.84 -4.80
N THR A 134 16.75 0.80 -5.72
CA THR A 134 16.52 0.41 -7.12
C THR A 134 16.49 -1.11 -7.26
N ALA A 135 15.72 -1.60 -8.23
CA ALA A 135 15.71 -3.03 -8.54
C ALA A 135 17.07 -3.47 -9.12
N PRO A 136 17.40 -4.78 -9.08
CA PRO A 136 18.55 -5.31 -9.82
C PRO A 136 18.39 -5.10 -11.33
N ALA A 137 19.53 -5.03 -12.03
CA ALA A 137 19.53 -4.93 -13.48
C ALA A 137 18.93 -6.21 -14.10
N THR A 138 18.21 -6.05 -15.20
CA THR A 138 17.72 -7.18 -16.01
C THR A 138 18.87 -8.13 -16.34
N GLY A 139 18.66 -9.43 -16.19
CA GLY A 139 19.71 -10.44 -16.41
C GLY A 139 20.56 -10.76 -15.18
N THR A 140 20.36 -10.08 -14.06
CA THR A 140 21.11 -10.31 -12.79
C THR A 140 20.16 -10.71 -11.67
N PHE A 141 20.62 -11.50 -10.70
CA PHE A 141 19.82 -11.82 -9.52
C PHE A 141 19.80 -10.68 -8.49
N GLY A 142 20.86 -9.88 -8.41
CA GLY A 142 21.07 -8.93 -7.32
C GLY A 142 21.23 -9.64 -5.97
N ARG A 143 21.07 -8.87 -4.88
CA ARG A 143 20.95 -9.40 -3.51
C ARG A 143 19.56 -10.01 -3.29
N ASP A 144 19.47 -10.94 -2.33
CA ASP A 144 18.19 -11.42 -1.80
C ASP A 144 17.27 -10.23 -1.46
N LEU A 145 15.97 -10.44 -1.70
CA LEU A 145 14.94 -9.43 -1.51
C LEU A 145 14.22 -9.68 -0.19
N LYS A 146 14.37 -8.77 0.77
CA LYS A 146 13.55 -8.73 1.98
C LYS A 146 12.29 -7.91 1.71
N MET A 147 11.15 -8.55 1.46
CA MET A 147 9.91 -7.85 1.12
C MET A 147 8.87 -8.02 2.21
N ALA A 148 8.20 -6.93 2.61
CA ALA A 148 7.00 -7.01 3.43
C ALA A 148 5.75 -6.78 2.55
N PHE A 149 4.63 -7.38 2.91
CA PHE A 149 3.34 -7.05 2.29
C PHE A 149 2.21 -7.01 3.32
N ALA A 150 1.24 -6.13 3.05
CA ALA A 150 0.13 -5.81 3.95
C ALA A 150 -1.12 -5.35 3.19
N SER A 151 -2.23 -5.28 3.90
CA SER A 151 -3.50 -4.72 3.44
C SER A 151 -4.34 -4.25 4.65
N CYS A 152 -5.51 -3.67 4.39
CA CYS A 152 -6.60 -3.51 5.35
C CYS A 152 -6.17 -2.75 6.63
N ALA A 153 -6.07 -1.43 6.49
CA ALA A 153 -5.60 -0.54 7.53
C ALA A 153 -6.71 0.33 8.13
N HIS A 154 -7.90 -0.22 8.44
CA HIS A 154 -9.03 0.57 8.93
C HIS A 154 -8.66 1.45 10.13
N TYR A 155 -8.67 2.77 9.93
CA TYR A 155 -8.14 3.74 10.89
C TYR A 155 -8.84 3.67 12.24
N GLU A 156 -10.16 3.49 12.24
CA GLU A 156 -10.96 3.42 13.47
C GLU A 156 -10.76 2.12 14.28
N SER A 157 -10.31 1.03 13.64
CA SER A 157 -10.21 -0.29 14.27
C SER A 157 -8.99 -0.43 15.20
N GLY A 158 -7.99 0.43 15.06
CA GLY A 158 -6.79 0.38 15.88
C GLY A 158 -5.67 1.30 15.40
N TYR A 159 -4.63 1.41 16.20
CA TYR A 159 -3.40 2.10 15.88
C TYR A 159 -2.51 1.30 14.92
N PHE A 160 -1.71 2.03 14.16
CA PHE A 160 -0.85 1.48 13.11
C PHE A 160 0.48 0.91 13.63
N THR A 161 0.46 0.32 14.83
CA THR A 161 1.62 -0.34 15.45
C THR A 161 2.27 -1.35 14.50
N ALA A 162 1.49 -2.08 13.69
CA ALA A 162 2.03 -3.01 12.70
C ALA A 162 2.97 -2.32 11.67
N TYR A 163 2.64 -1.10 11.22
CA TYR A 163 3.52 -0.34 10.32
C TYR A 163 4.82 0.10 11.00
N ARG A 164 4.79 0.49 12.28
CA ARG A 164 6.01 0.77 13.05
C ARG A 164 6.93 -0.45 13.07
N ARG A 165 6.37 -1.62 13.38
CA ARG A 165 7.12 -2.88 13.45
C ARG A 165 7.64 -3.31 12.08
N MET A 166 6.88 -3.09 11.01
CA MET A 166 7.34 -3.31 9.65
C MET A 166 8.53 -2.41 9.30
N ALA A 167 8.51 -1.15 9.72
CA ALA A 167 9.62 -0.23 9.48
C ALA A 167 10.90 -0.64 10.24
N GLU A 168 10.76 -1.14 11.46
CA GLU A 168 11.87 -1.69 12.26
C GLU A 168 12.50 -2.94 11.63
N ASP A 169 11.71 -3.75 10.93
CA ASP A 169 12.21 -4.88 10.14
C ASP A 169 12.99 -4.42 8.89
N ARG A 170 12.95 -3.14 8.50
CA ARG A 170 13.70 -2.54 7.38
C ARG A 170 13.60 -3.35 6.06
N PRO A 171 12.40 -3.58 5.51
CA PRO A 171 12.24 -4.26 4.23
C PRO A 171 12.85 -3.46 3.07
N ASP A 172 13.30 -4.15 2.04
CA ASP A 172 13.80 -3.60 0.78
C ASP A 172 12.69 -3.15 -0.18
N LEU A 173 11.49 -3.70 -0.02
CA LEU A 173 10.30 -3.44 -0.81
C LEU A 173 9.07 -3.69 0.06
N ILE A 174 8.05 -2.83 -0.05
CA ILE A 174 6.75 -3.02 0.60
C ILE A 174 5.66 -3.15 -0.45
N LEU A 175 4.78 -4.15 -0.34
CA LEU A 175 3.57 -4.26 -1.15
C LEU A 175 2.35 -3.89 -0.30
N HIS A 176 1.44 -3.09 -0.85
CA HIS A 176 0.12 -2.84 -0.26
C HIS A 176 -0.97 -3.33 -1.20
N LEU A 177 -1.79 -4.28 -0.73
CA LEU A 177 -2.72 -5.06 -1.53
C LEU A 177 -4.18 -4.60 -1.38
N GLY A 178 -4.37 -3.29 -1.19
CA GLY A 178 -5.68 -2.67 -1.03
C GLY A 178 -6.14 -2.42 0.41
N ASP A 179 -7.25 -1.70 0.53
CA ASP A 179 -7.81 -1.17 1.77
C ASP A 179 -6.82 -0.31 2.57
N TYR A 180 -6.12 0.55 1.85
CA TYR A 180 -5.24 1.55 2.43
C TYR A 180 -6.04 2.60 3.21
N ILE A 181 -7.20 2.96 2.69
CA ILE A 181 -8.24 3.75 3.38
C ILE A 181 -9.54 2.95 3.42
N TYR A 182 -10.43 3.39 4.29
CA TYR A 182 -11.84 3.02 4.28
C TYR A 182 -12.67 4.27 4.02
N GLU A 183 -13.84 4.13 3.39
CA GLU A 183 -14.73 5.20 2.94
C GLU A 183 -15.76 5.62 3.98
N ASP A 184 -16.01 4.76 4.97
CA ASP A 184 -17.14 4.83 5.90
C ASP A 184 -17.24 6.17 6.65
N ALA A 185 -18.45 6.47 7.14
CA ALA A 185 -18.65 7.53 8.12
C ALA A 185 -17.92 7.25 9.45
N ALA A 186 -17.82 8.27 10.30
CA ALA A 186 -17.31 8.11 11.66
C ALA A 186 -18.14 7.14 12.50
N THR A 187 -17.47 6.20 13.16
CA THR A 187 -18.08 5.25 14.09
C THR A 187 -17.78 5.68 15.53
N ALA A 188 -18.77 6.29 16.18
CA ALA A 188 -18.63 6.83 17.54
C ALA A 188 -18.17 5.77 18.55
N GLY A 189 -17.15 6.11 19.34
CA GLY A 189 -16.61 5.23 20.38
C GLY A 189 -15.58 4.20 19.88
N SER A 190 -15.16 4.30 18.61
CA SER A 190 -14.03 3.53 18.08
C SER A 190 -12.69 3.99 18.67
N VAL A 191 -11.63 3.20 18.51
CA VAL A 191 -10.28 3.51 19.04
C VAL A 191 -9.78 4.85 18.50
N ARG A 192 -10.08 5.11 17.23
CA ARG A 192 -9.95 6.41 16.58
C ARG A 192 -11.22 6.63 15.76
N GLU A 193 -11.52 7.86 15.37
CA GLU A 193 -12.73 8.16 14.59
C GLU A 193 -12.37 8.76 13.23
N HIS A 194 -13.06 8.32 12.17
CA HIS A 194 -13.04 8.97 10.88
C HIS A 194 -13.62 10.38 10.97
N LEU A 195 -13.30 11.22 9.98
CA LEU A 195 -13.85 12.56 9.90
C LEU A 195 -15.11 12.60 9.02
N GLY A 196 -16.24 12.93 9.63
CA GLY A 196 -17.47 13.26 8.94
C GLY A 196 -18.27 12.04 8.47
N ALA A 197 -19.08 12.27 7.43
CA ALA A 197 -19.87 11.23 6.78
C ALA A 197 -19.01 10.38 5.84
N GLU A 198 -19.64 9.37 5.23
CA GLU A 198 -19.04 8.58 4.17
C GLU A 198 -18.57 9.46 3.00
N ILE A 199 -17.40 9.14 2.44
CA ILE A 199 -16.71 10.00 1.46
C ILE A 199 -17.21 9.78 0.03
N VAL A 200 -17.57 10.87 -0.66
CA VAL A 200 -18.11 10.79 -2.03
C VAL A 200 -17.42 11.76 -3.00
N SER A 201 -16.96 12.92 -2.51
CA SER A 201 -16.34 13.95 -3.34
C SER A 201 -14.81 13.86 -3.31
N LEU A 202 -14.14 14.47 -4.29
CA LEU A 202 -12.67 14.54 -4.32
C LEU A 202 -12.07 15.17 -3.05
N ALA A 203 -12.74 16.17 -2.48
CA ALA A 203 -12.30 16.79 -1.23
C ALA A 203 -12.36 15.79 -0.06
N ASP A 204 -13.42 14.99 0.00
CA ASP A 204 -13.59 13.96 1.02
C ASP A 204 -12.50 12.89 0.93
N TYR A 205 -12.24 12.34 -0.27
CA TYR A 205 -11.17 11.37 -0.47
C TYR A 205 -9.79 11.94 -0.14
N ARG A 206 -9.48 13.16 -0.61
CA ARG A 206 -8.20 13.83 -0.29
C ARG A 206 -8.01 14.01 1.22
N ARG A 207 -9.08 14.32 1.95
CA ARG A 207 -9.08 14.46 3.41
C ARG A 207 -8.97 13.11 4.11
N ARG A 208 -9.62 12.05 3.61
CA ARG A 208 -9.50 10.69 4.15
C ARG A 208 -8.07 10.16 4.01
N TYR A 209 -7.46 10.29 2.83
CA TYR A 209 -6.05 9.96 2.65
C TYR A 209 -5.16 10.75 3.60
N ALA A 210 -5.42 12.04 3.76
CA ALA A 210 -4.68 12.86 4.71
C ALA A 210 -4.84 12.36 6.15
N GLN A 211 -6.05 11.98 6.59
CA GLN A 211 -6.31 11.41 7.90
C GLN A 211 -5.49 10.13 8.17
N TYR A 212 -5.36 9.27 7.18
CA TYR A 212 -4.56 8.06 7.33
C TYR A 212 -3.06 8.39 7.31
N LYS A 213 -2.62 9.27 6.40
CA LYS A 213 -1.21 9.60 6.18
C LYS A 213 -0.58 10.53 7.21
N VAL A 214 -1.37 11.18 8.08
CA VAL A 214 -0.80 11.88 9.26
C VAL A 214 -0.30 10.92 10.34
N ASP A 215 -0.64 9.63 10.26
CA ASP A 215 -0.18 8.64 11.23
C ASP A 215 1.36 8.45 11.16
N PRO A 216 2.09 8.63 12.27
CA PRO A 216 3.55 8.60 12.27
C PRO A 216 4.14 7.20 12.04
N ASP A 217 3.38 6.13 12.30
CA ASP A 217 3.83 4.76 12.07
C ASP A 217 3.68 4.39 10.59
N LEU A 218 2.60 4.83 9.95
CA LEU A 218 2.45 4.73 8.49
C LEU A 218 3.52 5.56 7.75
N GLN A 219 3.81 6.78 8.21
CA GLN A 219 4.89 7.59 7.64
C GLN A 219 6.25 6.91 7.77
N ALA A 220 6.52 6.25 8.91
CA ALA A 220 7.76 5.50 9.10
C ALA A 220 7.89 4.33 8.10
N ALA A 221 6.80 3.60 7.85
CA ALA A 221 6.78 2.53 6.86
C ALA A 221 6.96 3.05 5.42
N HIS A 222 6.37 4.18 5.06
CA HIS A 222 6.59 4.82 3.75
C HIS A 222 8.03 5.30 3.56
N ALA A 223 8.65 5.82 4.62
CA ALA A 223 10.01 6.34 4.56
C ALA A 223 11.08 5.25 4.51
N VAL A 224 10.76 3.98 4.77
CA VAL A 224 11.75 2.90 4.95
C VAL A 224 11.82 1.90 3.80
N ALA A 225 11.12 2.11 2.69
CA ALA A 225 11.25 1.28 1.47
C ALA A 225 10.52 1.94 0.29
N PRO A 226 10.83 1.55 -0.97
CA PRO A 226 9.90 1.74 -2.06
C PRO A 226 8.66 0.85 -1.90
N TRP A 227 7.50 1.37 -2.29
CA TRP A 227 6.21 0.68 -2.23
C TRP A 227 5.69 0.30 -3.63
N LEU A 228 5.09 -0.89 -3.74
CA LEU A 228 4.23 -1.30 -4.84
C LEU A 228 2.80 -1.39 -4.32
N VAL A 229 1.92 -0.56 -4.86
CA VAL A 229 0.55 -0.44 -4.35
C VAL A 229 -0.48 -0.78 -5.42
N VAL A 230 -1.58 -1.38 -4.97
CA VAL A 230 -2.81 -1.56 -5.74
C VAL A 230 -4.01 -1.42 -4.79
N PRO A 231 -5.12 -0.79 -5.20
CA PRO A 231 -6.31 -0.67 -4.37
C PRO A 231 -7.09 -1.99 -4.36
N ASP A 232 -7.96 -2.12 -3.37
CA ASP A 232 -9.09 -3.03 -3.38
C ASP A 232 -10.39 -2.20 -3.47
N ASP A 233 -11.43 -2.59 -2.75
CA ASP A 233 -12.75 -1.97 -2.77
C ASP A 233 -12.81 -0.68 -1.96
N HIS A 234 -12.28 -0.67 -0.73
CA HIS A 234 -12.46 0.44 0.21
C HIS A 234 -11.71 1.73 -0.16
N GLU A 235 -10.85 1.69 -1.17
CA GLU A 235 -10.37 2.91 -1.83
C GLU A 235 -11.47 3.68 -2.58
N VAL A 236 -12.63 3.06 -2.83
CA VAL A 236 -13.82 3.64 -3.48
C VAL A 236 -15.08 3.41 -2.63
N GLU A 237 -15.50 2.16 -2.48
CA GLU A 237 -16.67 1.74 -1.73
C GLU A 237 -16.65 0.22 -1.58
N ASN A 238 -16.96 -0.28 -0.39
CA ASN A 238 -17.05 -1.69 -0.04
C ASN A 238 -17.70 -2.51 -1.17
N ASN A 239 -17.05 -3.61 -1.54
CA ASN A 239 -17.45 -4.60 -2.52
C ASN A 239 -17.81 -4.07 -3.93
N TYR A 240 -17.42 -2.87 -4.36
CA TYR A 240 -17.77 -2.44 -5.73
C TYR A 240 -17.22 -3.40 -6.81
N ALA A 241 -17.99 -3.57 -7.89
CA ALA A 241 -17.64 -4.46 -8.99
C ALA A 241 -17.70 -3.72 -10.33
N ASN A 242 -16.55 -3.28 -10.82
CA ASN A 242 -16.45 -2.37 -11.96
C ASN A 242 -17.33 -1.12 -11.75
N MET A 243 -18.44 -0.99 -12.48
CA MET A 243 -19.38 0.12 -12.35
C MET A 243 -20.66 -0.27 -11.59
N VAL A 244 -20.73 -1.50 -11.06
CA VAL A 244 -21.77 -1.94 -10.15
C VAL A 244 -21.37 -1.53 -8.73
N ARG A 245 -22.34 -0.90 -8.07
CA ARG A 245 -22.22 -0.41 -6.72
C ARG A 245 -22.80 -1.44 -5.76
N ALA A 246 -22.10 -1.77 -4.67
CA ALA A 246 -22.61 -2.74 -3.70
C ALA A 246 -23.61 -2.11 -2.72
N ASP A 247 -23.36 -0.87 -2.29
CA ASP A 247 -24.24 -0.16 -1.34
C ASP A 247 -25.28 0.71 -2.07
N ASN A 248 -26.41 0.93 -1.39
CA ASN A 248 -27.44 1.90 -1.73
C ASN A 248 -27.42 3.15 -0.84
N SER A 249 -26.58 3.20 0.20
CA SER A 249 -26.36 4.34 1.08
C SER A 249 -24.96 4.93 0.92
N PRO A 250 -24.78 6.26 0.83
CA PRO A 250 -25.82 7.23 0.48
C PRO A 250 -26.43 6.90 -0.89
N ALA A 251 -27.65 7.35 -1.18
CA ALA A 251 -28.25 7.13 -2.49
C ALA A 251 -27.51 7.94 -3.57
N LEU A 252 -26.93 7.27 -4.56
CA LEU A 252 -26.22 7.88 -5.68
C LEU A 252 -26.89 7.55 -7.02
N THR A 253 -27.05 8.57 -7.87
CA THR A 253 -27.34 8.35 -9.29
C THR A 253 -26.13 7.74 -10.00
N ALA A 254 -26.32 7.11 -11.16
CA ALA A 254 -25.21 6.55 -11.96
C ALA A 254 -24.12 7.60 -12.29
N ALA A 255 -24.51 8.86 -12.51
CA ALA A 255 -23.56 9.96 -12.73
C ALA A 255 -22.76 10.30 -11.47
N GLN A 256 -23.40 10.30 -10.29
CA GLN A 256 -22.73 10.52 -9.01
C GLN A 256 -21.80 9.37 -8.65
N TRP A 257 -22.18 8.12 -8.92
CA TRP A 257 -21.32 6.96 -8.74
C TRP A 257 -20.07 7.03 -9.64
N THR A 258 -20.25 7.38 -10.91
CA THR A 258 -19.13 7.63 -11.84
C THR A 258 -18.20 8.74 -11.34
N ALA A 259 -18.78 9.82 -10.79
CA ALA A 259 -18.02 10.92 -10.19
C ALA A 259 -17.28 10.49 -8.92
N ARG A 260 -17.87 9.64 -8.07
CA ARG A 260 -17.23 9.06 -6.89
C ARG A 260 -16.00 8.24 -7.27
N ARG A 261 -16.12 7.30 -8.22
CA ARG A 261 -14.96 6.50 -8.68
C ARG A 261 -13.87 7.38 -9.31
N THR A 262 -14.25 8.40 -10.08
CA THR A 262 -13.31 9.39 -10.63
C THR A 262 -12.57 10.14 -9.51
N ALA A 263 -13.28 10.58 -8.48
CA ALA A 263 -12.71 11.27 -7.32
C ALA A 263 -11.76 10.35 -6.53
N ALA A 264 -12.19 9.13 -6.26
CA ALA A 264 -11.42 8.11 -5.54
C ALA A 264 -10.09 7.80 -6.23
N TYR A 265 -10.11 7.49 -7.54
CA TYR A 265 -8.89 7.18 -8.30
C TYR A 265 -7.96 8.38 -8.44
N ARG A 266 -8.49 9.59 -8.58
CA ARG A 266 -7.68 10.80 -8.54
C ARG A 266 -6.98 10.96 -7.20
N ALA A 267 -7.71 10.84 -6.09
CA ALA A 267 -7.14 10.94 -4.75
C ALA A 267 -6.14 9.81 -4.45
N TYR A 268 -6.39 8.58 -4.94
CA TYR A 268 -5.44 7.47 -4.85
C TYR A 268 -4.11 7.83 -5.50
N TYR A 269 -4.12 8.25 -6.77
CA TYR A 269 -2.91 8.66 -7.48
C TYR A 269 -2.18 9.81 -6.78
N GLU A 270 -2.92 10.84 -6.33
CA GLU A 270 -2.36 11.99 -5.60
C GLU A 270 -1.64 11.60 -4.29
N ASN A 271 -1.99 10.46 -3.68
CA ASN A 271 -1.48 10.03 -2.37
C ASN A 271 -0.60 8.76 -2.38
N MET A 272 -0.32 8.22 -3.57
CA MET A 272 0.51 7.02 -3.78
C MET A 272 1.76 7.30 -4.62
N PRO A 273 2.90 6.63 -4.34
CA PRO A 273 4.16 6.82 -5.06
C PRO A 273 4.18 6.09 -6.41
N LEU A 274 3.24 6.42 -7.29
CA LEU A 274 3.07 5.79 -8.60
C LEU A 274 3.80 6.56 -9.71
N ARG A 275 4.14 5.87 -10.80
CA ARG A 275 4.71 6.53 -11.99
C ARG A 275 3.63 7.33 -12.72
N PRO A 276 4.01 8.35 -13.52
CA PRO A 276 3.05 9.11 -14.33
C PRO A 276 2.19 8.27 -15.28
N ALA A 277 2.66 7.09 -15.69
CA ALA A 277 1.88 6.17 -16.53
C ALA A 277 0.65 5.61 -15.81
N GLN A 278 0.59 5.69 -14.48
CA GLN A 278 -0.53 5.29 -13.62
C GLN A 278 -1.48 6.46 -13.31
N ALA A 279 -1.29 7.63 -13.93
CA ALA A 279 -2.22 8.74 -13.77
C ALA A 279 -3.62 8.35 -14.30
N PRO A 280 -4.69 8.65 -13.55
CA PRO A 280 -6.05 8.27 -13.94
C PRO A 280 -6.55 9.11 -15.12
N SER A 281 -7.49 8.53 -15.88
CA SER A 281 -8.24 9.21 -16.92
C SER A 281 -9.74 8.98 -16.68
N GLY A 282 -10.43 10.02 -16.21
CA GLY A 282 -11.82 9.92 -15.80
C GLY A 282 -11.99 8.90 -14.65
N ASN A 283 -12.92 7.96 -14.82
CA ASN A 283 -13.21 6.91 -13.85
C ASN A 283 -12.36 5.64 -14.05
N SER A 284 -11.19 5.74 -14.68
CA SER A 284 -10.29 4.61 -14.96
C SER A 284 -8.87 4.93 -14.51
N ILE A 285 -8.16 3.95 -13.96
CA ILE A 285 -6.77 4.06 -13.56
C ILE A 285 -5.98 2.80 -13.96
N PRO A 286 -4.83 2.91 -14.64
CA PRO A 286 -4.12 1.73 -15.16
C PRO A 286 -3.16 1.15 -14.11
N LEU A 287 -3.71 0.42 -13.13
CA LEU A 287 -2.96 -0.05 -11.96
C LEU A 287 -2.40 -1.47 -12.10
N TYR A 288 -3.00 -2.36 -12.89
CA TYR A 288 -2.34 -3.63 -13.17
C TYR A 288 -1.07 -3.38 -14.00
N ARG A 289 0.06 -3.91 -13.54
CA ARG A 289 1.39 -3.63 -14.14
C ARG A 289 2.43 -4.66 -13.69
N ARG A 290 3.55 -4.71 -14.41
CA ARG A 290 4.69 -5.56 -14.10
C ARG A 290 5.83 -4.75 -13.52
N VAL A 291 6.42 -5.27 -12.45
CA VAL A 291 7.68 -4.77 -11.90
C VAL A 291 8.67 -5.93 -11.90
N ARG A 292 9.82 -5.75 -12.56
CA ARG A 292 10.88 -6.77 -12.62
C ARG A 292 11.92 -6.51 -11.55
N TRP A 293 12.34 -7.57 -10.88
CA TRP A 293 13.40 -7.55 -9.88
C TRP A 293 14.58 -8.42 -10.35
N GLY A 294 15.28 -7.93 -11.37
CA GLY A 294 16.29 -8.73 -12.07
C GLY A 294 15.73 -10.05 -12.60
N ASN A 295 16.48 -11.14 -12.41
CA ASN A 295 16.07 -12.52 -12.68
C ASN A 295 15.47 -13.21 -11.44
N LEU A 296 15.39 -12.51 -10.30
CA LEU A 296 14.89 -13.08 -9.06
C LEU A 296 13.37 -13.23 -9.13
N ALA A 297 12.65 -12.13 -9.34
CA ALA A 297 11.19 -12.13 -9.35
C ALA A 297 10.59 -11.21 -10.42
N THR A 298 9.45 -11.62 -10.96
CA THR A 298 8.53 -10.76 -11.70
C THR A 298 7.27 -10.56 -10.85
N PHE A 299 6.99 -9.31 -10.48
CA PHE A 299 5.76 -8.94 -9.81
C PHE A 299 4.70 -8.60 -10.84
N HIS A 300 3.64 -9.41 -10.88
CA HIS A 300 2.42 -9.18 -11.63
C HIS A 300 1.39 -8.56 -10.68
N MET A 301 1.37 -7.23 -10.59
CA MET A 301 0.38 -6.52 -9.77
C MET A 301 -0.95 -6.50 -10.51
N LEU A 302 -2.01 -7.03 -9.90
CA LEU A 302 -3.34 -7.17 -10.50
C LEU A 302 -4.30 -6.12 -9.94
N ASP A 303 -5.23 -5.66 -10.77
CA ASP A 303 -6.45 -4.98 -10.36
C ASP A 303 -7.63 -5.97 -10.48
N THR A 304 -8.24 -6.35 -9.36
CA THR A 304 -9.38 -7.28 -9.34
C THR A 304 -10.69 -6.58 -9.04
N ARG A 305 -10.77 -5.25 -9.16
CA ARG A 305 -11.99 -4.47 -8.87
C ARG A 305 -12.49 -3.68 -10.07
N GLN A 306 -11.61 -3.00 -10.80
CA GLN A 306 -12.04 -2.10 -11.88
C GLN A 306 -12.71 -2.84 -13.05
N PHE A 307 -12.37 -4.12 -13.26
CA PHE A 307 -12.76 -4.89 -14.47
C PHE A 307 -13.63 -6.11 -14.20
N ARG A 308 -13.89 -6.44 -12.93
CA ARG A 308 -14.65 -7.63 -12.54
C ARG A 308 -16.12 -7.52 -12.95
N ASP A 309 -16.74 -8.66 -13.21
CA ASP A 309 -18.20 -8.78 -13.21
C ASP A 309 -18.76 -8.66 -11.79
N ASP A 310 -20.04 -8.37 -11.67
CA ASP A 310 -20.77 -8.31 -10.40
C ASP A 310 -20.68 -9.64 -9.62
N GLN A 311 -20.75 -9.57 -8.30
CA GLN A 311 -20.72 -10.73 -7.41
C GLN A 311 -21.93 -11.63 -7.69
N ALA A 312 -21.69 -12.94 -7.79
CA ALA A 312 -22.76 -13.87 -8.11
C ALA A 312 -23.72 -14.05 -6.93
N CYS A 313 -24.97 -14.41 -7.22
CA CYS A 313 -25.99 -14.76 -6.22
C CYS A 313 -26.23 -13.71 -5.12
N GLY A 314 -26.00 -12.41 -5.40
CA GLY A 314 -26.24 -11.33 -4.45
C GLY A 314 -25.15 -11.17 -3.38
N ASP A 315 -23.93 -11.65 -3.68
CA ASP A 315 -22.75 -11.54 -2.82
C ASP A 315 -22.84 -12.33 -1.48
N GLY A 316 -21.82 -12.19 -0.64
CA GLY A 316 -21.68 -12.86 0.65
C GLY A 316 -21.17 -14.30 0.52
N TRP A 317 -21.47 -15.11 1.52
CA TRP A 317 -21.13 -16.53 1.53
C TRP A 317 -22.27 -17.35 0.94
N GLN A 318 -22.09 -17.86 -0.29
CA GLN A 318 -23.15 -18.53 -1.05
C GLN A 318 -22.68 -19.85 -1.64
N ALA A 319 -23.57 -20.84 -1.69
CA ALA A 319 -23.44 -21.99 -2.58
C ALA A 319 -24.06 -21.62 -3.94
N CYS A 320 -23.23 -21.11 -4.84
CA CYS A 320 -23.70 -20.48 -6.09
C CYS A 320 -23.16 -21.22 -7.31
N ALA A 321 -24.06 -21.67 -8.20
CA ALA A 321 -23.69 -22.27 -9.48
C ALA A 321 -23.19 -21.23 -10.50
N ASP A 322 -23.67 -19.97 -10.40
CA ASP A 322 -23.25 -18.89 -11.29
C ASP A 322 -21.76 -18.54 -11.12
N ALA A 323 -21.15 -18.93 -9.99
CA ALA A 323 -19.71 -18.82 -9.78
C ALA A 323 -18.87 -19.66 -10.78
N ASP A 324 -19.48 -20.68 -11.39
CA ASP A 324 -18.85 -21.56 -12.40
C ASP A 324 -19.12 -21.11 -13.84
N LEU A 325 -19.89 -20.04 -14.07
CA LEU A 325 -20.19 -19.57 -15.42
C LEU A 325 -18.90 -19.19 -16.17
N PRO A 326 -18.62 -19.79 -17.35
CA PRO A 326 -17.38 -19.53 -18.09
C PRO A 326 -17.19 -18.07 -18.48
N SER A 327 -18.29 -17.33 -18.65
CA SER A 327 -18.28 -15.92 -19.02
C SER A 327 -17.85 -14.98 -17.91
N ARG A 328 -17.89 -15.41 -16.63
CA ARG A 328 -17.55 -14.52 -15.51
C ARG A 328 -16.04 -14.32 -15.39
N SER A 329 -15.65 -13.10 -15.08
CA SER A 329 -14.26 -12.67 -14.99
C SER A 329 -14.04 -11.75 -13.80
N LEU A 330 -12.93 -11.97 -13.08
CA LEU A 330 -12.48 -11.07 -12.01
C LEU A 330 -11.50 -10.03 -12.55
N THR A 331 -10.65 -10.40 -13.50
CA THR A 331 -9.62 -9.52 -14.08
C THR A 331 -10.08 -8.80 -15.35
N GLY A 332 -11.18 -9.24 -15.96
CA GLY A 332 -11.50 -8.90 -17.34
C GLY A 332 -10.55 -9.56 -18.35
N ALA A 333 -10.94 -9.58 -19.63
CA ALA A 333 -10.22 -10.31 -20.67
C ALA A 333 -8.83 -9.73 -20.99
N ALA A 334 -8.68 -8.40 -20.99
CA ALA A 334 -7.43 -7.74 -21.35
C ALA A 334 -6.32 -8.00 -20.32
N GLN A 335 -6.64 -7.92 -19.02
CA GLN A 335 -5.70 -8.20 -17.95
C GLN A 335 -5.41 -9.71 -17.82
N GLU A 336 -6.39 -10.57 -18.09
CA GLU A 336 -6.17 -12.03 -18.14
C GLU A 336 -5.16 -12.39 -19.24
N ALA A 337 -5.37 -11.90 -20.47
CA ALA A 337 -4.45 -12.09 -21.59
C ALA A 337 -3.06 -11.52 -21.30
N TRP A 338 -3.01 -10.28 -20.80
CA TRP A 338 -1.77 -9.65 -20.34
C TRP A 338 -1.04 -10.57 -19.36
N LEU A 339 -1.67 -11.00 -18.26
CA LEU A 339 -1.05 -11.84 -17.24
C LEU A 339 -0.45 -13.11 -17.85
N LEU A 340 -1.23 -13.82 -18.66
CA LEU A 340 -0.81 -15.05 -19.31
C LEU A 340 0.37 -14.83 -20.28
N ASP A 341 0.39 -13.74 -21.03
CA ASP A 341 1.52 -13.40 -21.90
C ASP A 341 2.79 -13.14 -21.10
N GLY A 342 2.66 -12.46 -19.95
CA GLY A 342 3.79 -12.20 -19.07
C GLY A 342 4.40 -13.47 -18.47
N LEU A 343 3.56 -14.41 -18.09
CA LEU A 343 4.00 -15.70 -17.55
C LEU A 343 4.73 -16.56 -18.58
N ALA A 344 4.44 -16.37 -19.88
CA ALA A 344 5.14 -17.05 -20.96
C ALA A 344 6.55 -16.47 -21.22
N GLU A 345 6.89 -15.31 -20.65
CA GLU A 345 8.21 -14.71 -20.81
C GLU A 345 9.30 -15.46 -20.02
N HIS A 346 8.93 -16.19 -18.95
CA HIS A 346 9.86 -16.87 -18.04
C HIS A 346 11.04 -15.99 -17.60
N ALA A 347 10.74 -14.72 -17.33
CA ALA A 347 11.77 -13.69 -17.14
C ALA A 347 12.52 -13.80 -15.79
N ALA A 348 11.98 -14.53 -14.82
CA ALA A 348 12.52 -14.63 -13.47
C ALA A 348 12.27 -16.01 -12.84
N THR A 349 12.89 -16.25 -11.68
CA THR A 349 12.71 -17.49 -10.90
C THR A 349 11.32 -17.56 -10.26
N TRP A 350 10.84 -16.44 -9.74
CA TRP A 350 9.55 -16.33 -9.06
C TRP A 350 8.58 -15.48 -9.87
N ASP A 351 7.43 -16.05 -10.23
CA ASP A 351 6.29 -15.30 -10.77
C ASP A 351 5.34 -15.00 -9.60
N ILE A 352 5.37 -13.74 -9.15
CA ILE A 352 4.65 -13.30 -7.95
C ILE A 352 3.43 -12.49 -8.39
N LEU A 353 2.24 -12.98 -8.08
CA LEU A 353 0.98 -12.27 -8.31
C LEU A 353 0.62 -11.50 -7.04
N GLY A 354 0.74 -10.17 -7.09
CA GLY A 354 0.25 -9.28 -6.04
C GLY A 354 -1.19 -8.88 -6.34
N GLN A 355 -2.13 -9.29 -5.48
CA GLN A 355 -3.56 -9.10 -5.72
C GLN A 355 -4.35 -9.03 -4.40
N GLN A 356 -5.65 -8.78 -4.50
CA GLN A 356 -6.49 -8.31 -3.40
C GLN A 356 -7.14 -9.45 -2.62
N VAL A 357 -7.91 -10.32 -3.30
CA VAL A 357 -8.92 -11.20 -2.69
C VAL A 357 -8.51 -12.67 -2.64
N PHE A 358 -9.04 -13.46 -1.69
CA PHE A 358 -8.67 -14.87 -1.45
C PHE A 358 -8.68 -15.75 -2.71
N PHE A 359 -7.53 -16.33 -3.08
CA PHE A 359 -7.32 -17.09 -4.32
C PHE A 359 -7.63 -18.59 -4.18
N ALA A 360 -7.13 -19.25 -3.14
CA ALA A 360 -7.37 -20.68 -2.92
C ALA A 360 -8.87 -20.97 -2.66
N ARG A 361 -9.30 -22.23 -2.84
CA ARG A 361 -10.67 -22.62 -2.45
C ARG A 361 -10.85 -22.47 -0.94
N ARG A 362 -11.97 -21.90 -0.51
CA ARG A 362 -12.36 -21.78 0.90
C ARG A 362 -13.88 -21.91 1.04
N PHE A 363 -14.31 -23.13 1.33
CA PHE A 363 -15.73 -23.45 1.53
C PHE A 363 -16.05 -23.63 3.00
N ASP A 364 -17.22 -23.18 3.43
CA ASP A 364 -17.74 -23.53 4.76
C ASP A 364 -18.25 -24.99 4.81
N THR A 365 -18.77 -25.42 5.95
CA THR A 365 -19.37 -26.77 6.09
C THR A 365 -20.51 -27.07 5.12
N ALA A 366 -21.26 -26.06 4.65
CA ALA A 366 -22.38 -26.20 3.74
C ALA A 366 -21.95 -26.16 2.25
N GLY A 367 -20.66 -25.94 1.98
CA GLY A 367 -20.13 -25.78 0.62
C GLY A 367 -20.32 -24.37 0.06
N ALA A 368 -20.71 -23.40 0.89
CA ALA A 368 -20.78 -22.00 0.50
C ALA A 368 -19.39 -21.35 0.53
N ALA A 369 -19.19 -20.34 -0.30
CA ALA A 369 -17.92 -19.63 -0.44
C ALA A 369 -18.15 -18.12 -0.58
N ALA A 370 -17.11 -17.32 -0.34
CA ALA A 370 -17.17 -15.87 -0.52
C ALA A 370 -17.30 -15.53 -2.02
N MET A 371 -18.43 -14.93 -2.40
CA MET A 371 -18.73 -14.50 -3.76
C MET A 371 -17.91 -13.29 -4.21
N ASP A 372 -17.34 -12.57 -3.24
CA ASP A 372 -16.42 -11.46 -3.51
C ASP A 372 -14.97 -11.89 -3.80
N ALA A 373 -14.63 -13.15 -3.52
CA ALA A 373 -13.29 -13.71 -3.72
C ALA A 373 -13.19 -14.58 -4.99
N TRP A 374 -12.04 -15.20 -5.25
CA TRP A 374 -11.87 -16.07 -6.44
C TRP A 374 -12.79 -17.29 -6.45
N ASP A 375 -13.33 -17.72 -5.30
CA ASP A 375 -14.39 -18.74 -5.26
C ASP A 375 -15.73 -18.26 -5.81
N GLY A 376 -15.95 -16.95 -5.82
CA GLY A 376 -17.02 -16.33 -6.58
C GLY A 376 -16.76 -16.41 -8.08
N TYR A 377 -15.52 -16.58 -8.57
CA TYR A 377 -15.16 -16.52 -9.99
C TYR A 377 -14.36 -17.76 -10.42
N ARG A 378 -14.88 -18.97 -10.11
CA ARG A 378 -14.15 -20.24 -10.26
C ARG A 378 -13.69 -20.51 -11.68
N ALA A 379 -14.48 -20.15 -12.69
CA ALA A 379 -14.06 -20.27 -14.09
C ALA A 379 -12.87 -19.36 -14.43
N SER A 380 -12.85 -18.12 -13.93
CA SER A 380 -11.73 -17.18 -14.09
C SER A 380 -10.47 -17.69 -13.40
N ARG A 381 -10.57 -18.18 -12.16
CA ARG A 381 -9.46 -18.84 -11.45
C ARG A 381 -8.90 -20.02 -12.24
N SER A 382 -9.79 -20.85 -12.77
CA SER A 382 -9.43 -22.06 -13.53
C SER A 382 -8.64 -21.73 -14.79
N ARG A 383 -9.00 -20.66 -15.52
CA ARG A 383 -8.24 -20.20 -16.70
C ARG A 383 -6.82 -19.76 -16.35
N ILE A 384 -6.63 -19.07 -15.22
CA ILE A 384 -5.31 -18.65 -14.76
C ILE A 384 -4.48 -19.86 -14.33
N GLN A 385 -5.04 -20.75 -13.49
CA GLN A 385 -4.34 -21.97 -13.05
C GLN A 385 -4.00 -22.91 -14.23
N GLN A 386 -4.90 -23.03 -15.21
CA GLN A 386 -4.61 -23.76 -16.45
C GLN A 386 -3.50 -23.07 -17.24
N GLY A 387 -3.57 -21.74 -17.36
CA GLY A 387 -2.54 -20.94 -18.02
C GLY A 387 -1.15 -21.10 -17.41
N TRP A 388 -1.04 -21.26 -16.09
CA TRP A 388 0.21 -21.60 -15.40
C TRP A 388 0.77 -22.94 -15.86
N ARG A 389 -0.09 -23.96 -15.91
CA ARG A 389 0.30 -25.32 -16.33
C ARG A 389 0.69 -25.38 -17.80
N ASP A 390 -0.08 -24.74 -18.67
CA ASP A 390 0.17 -24.72 -20.12
C ASP A 390 1.50 -24.05 -20.47
N ARG A 391 1.94 -23.10 -19.63
CA ARG A 391 3.21 -22.39 -19.78
C ARG A 391 4.33 -23.00 -18.94
N ALA A 392 4.08 -24.05 -18.16
CA ALA A 392 5.04 -24.61 -17.22
C ALA A 392 5.65 -23.54 -16.28
N VAL A 393 4.80 -22.65 -15.74
CA VAL A 393 5.22 -21.65 -14.74
C VAL A 393 5.85 -22.37 -13.56
N ARG A 394 7.11 -22.02 -13.27
CA ARG A 394 7.98 -22.77 -12.35
C ARG A 394 7.54 -22.63 -10.90
N ASN A 395 7.30 -21.38 -10.47
CA ASN A 395 7.04 -21.04 -9.07
C ASN A 395 5.93 -19.97 -8.95
N PRO A 396 4.66 -20.28 -9.24
CA PRO A 396 3.58 -19.31 -9.06
C PRO A 396 3.33 -19.07 -7.57
N LEU A 397 3.51 -17.83 -7.15
CA LEU A 397 3.27 -17.36 -5.79
C LEU A 397 2.19 -16.27 -5.80
N VAL A 398 1.09 -16.49 -5.09
CA VAL A 398 0.03 -15.50 -4.92
C VAL A 398 0.15 -14.81 -3.57
N LEU A 399 0.11 -13.48 -3.57
CA LEU A 399 0.06 -12.64 -2.37
C LEU A 399 -1.31 -11.98 -2.29
N THR A 400 -1.93 -12.04 -1.11
CA THR A 400 -3.35 -11.69 -0.93
C THR A 400 -3.60 -10.88 0.34
N GLY A 401 -4.61 -10.00 0.32
CA GLY A 401 -5.13 -9.22 1.44
C GLY A 401 -6.60 -9.53 1.78
N ASP A 402 -7.45 -8.49 1.85
CA ASP A 402 -8.92 -8.49 2.02
C ASP A 402 -9.45 -9.14 3.32
N VAL A 403 -9.20 -10.42 3.56
CA VAL A 403 -9.96 -11.24 4.51
C VAL A 403 -9.62 -11.02 6.00
N HIS A 404 -8.84 -10.00 6.35
CA HIS A 404 -8.47 -9.59 7.73
C HIS A 404 -7.83 -10.68 8.62
N ARG A 405 -7.36 -11.77 8.03
CA ARG A 405 -6.82 -12.97 8.71
C ARG A 405 -5.63 -13.47 7.91
N ALA A 406 -4.61 -13.96 8.60
CA ALA A 406 -3.44 -14.51 7.92
C ALA A 406 -3.69 -15.98 7.53
N TRP A 407 -3.28 -16.35 6.32
CA TRP A 407 -3.37 -17.72 5.82
C TRP A 407 -2.15 -18.09 4.99
N ALA A 408 -1.85 -19.38 4.92
CA ALA A 408 -0.89 -19.95 3.99
C ALA A 408 -1.51 -21.21 3.38
N ASN A 409 -1.58 -21.25 2.04
CA ASN A 409 -2.34 -22.27 1.31
C ASN A 409 -1.48 -22.91 0.22
N ASN A 410 -1.63 -24.22 0.06
CA ASN A 410 -1.22 -24.89 -1.18
C ASN A 410 -2.30 -24.65 -2.24
N LEU A 411 -1.88 -24.30 -3.46
CA LEU A 411 -2.78 -24.16 -4.60
C LEU A 411 -2.85 -25.49 -5.35
N MET A 412 -4.06 -26.04 -5.49
CA MET A 412 -4.27 -27.35 -6.09
C MET A 412 -4.60 -27.23 -7.57
N ALA A 413 -4.15 -28.20 -8.37
CA ALA A 413 -4.51 -28.27 -9.80
C ALA A 413 -6.02 -28.48 -10.01
N ASP A 414 -6.62 -29.25 -9.09
CA ASP A 414 -8.03 -29.59 -8.99
C ASP A 414 -8.35 -29.83 -7.51
N TYR A 415 -9.17 -28.95 -6.91
CA TYR A 415 -9.53 -29.03 -5.50
C TYR A 415 -10.53 -30.16 -5.18
N ALA A 416 -11.21 -30.73 -6.19
CA ALA A 416 -12.14 -31.84 -5.99
C ALA A 416 -11.42 -33.19 -5.87
N ASN A 417 -10.17 -33.28 -6.34
CA ASN A 417 -9.35 -34.47 -6.27
C ASN A 417 -8.40 -34.43 -5.05
N PRO A 418 -8.55 -35.34 -4.06
CA PRO A 418 -7.68 -35.36 -2.87
C PRO A 418 -6.22 -35.71 -3.17
N ASN A 419 -5.94 -36.33 -4.33
CA ASN A 419 -4.59 -36.67 -4.79
C ASN A 419 -4.08 -35.68 -5.85
N SER A 420 -4.74 -34.52 -5.99
CA SER A 420 -4.35 -33.52 -6.98
C SER A 420 -2.96 -32.96 -6.70
N ALA A 421 -2.25 -32.62 -7.78
CA ALA A 421 -0.95 -31.97 -7.65
C ALA A 421 -1.09 -30.58 -7.01
N VAL A 422 -0.14 -30.24 -6.14
CA VAL A 422 0.10 -28.85 -5.75
C VAL A 422 0.79 -28.17 -6.94
N ILE A 423 0.31 -26.99 -7.31
CA ILE A 423 0.79 -26.23 -8.47
C ILE A 423 1.32 -24.85 -8.11
N GLY A 424 1.19 -24.42 -6.86
CA GLY A 424 1.64 -23.12 -6.39
C GLY A 424 1.34 -22.91 -4.91
N THR A 425 1.60 -21.68 -4.46
CA THR A 425 1.41 -21.29 -3.06
C THR A 425 0.68 -19.95 -3.00
N GLU A 426 -0.21 -19.79 -2.03
CA GLU A 426 -0.80 -18.49 -1.67
C GLU A 426 -0.39 -18.13 -0.25
N LEU A 427 0.06 -16.88 -0.08
CA LEU A 427 0.32 -16.25 1.21
C LEU A 427 -0.67 -15.09 1.39
N VAL A 428 -1.53 -15.19 2.38
CA VAL A 428 -2.54 -14.17 2.69
C VAL A 428 -2.08 -13.40 3.92
N CYS A 429 -1.76 -12.10 3.77
CA CYS A 429 -1.47 -11.27 4.93
C CYS A 429 -2.75 -11.03 5.73
N THR A 430 -2.62 -10.91 7.04
CA THR A 430 -3.69 -10.32 7.85
C THR A 430 -3.77 -8.81 7.60
N SER A 431 -4.76 -8.18 8.22
CA SER A 431 -4.93 -6.74 8.24
C SER A 431 -3.90 -6.05 9.14
N ILE A 432 -3.54 -4.82 8.76
CA ILE A 432 -2.78 -3.91 9.62
C ILE A 432 -3.57 -3.55 10.87
N ALA A 433 -4.88 -3.28 10.73
CA ALA A 433 -5.74 -2.90 11.84
C ALA A 433 -7.20 -3.39 11.70
N SER A 434 -7.71 -3.58 10.48
CA SER A 434 -9.12 -3.93 10.24
C SER A 434 -9.54 -5.19 11.03
N GLY A 435 -10.68 -5.10 11.72
CA GLY A 435 -11.17 -6.16 12.61
C GLY A 435 -10.61 -6.13 14.04
N GLY A 436 -9.83 -5.12 14.39
CA GLY A 436 -9.36 -4.86 15.75
C GLY A 436 -8.35 -5.89 16.26
N ASP A 437 -8.28 -6.08 17.58
CA ASP A 437 -7.29 -6.97 18.22
C ASP A 437 -7.38 -8.42 17.73
N GLY A 438 -8.58 -8.85 17.32
CA GLY A 438 -8.88 -10.20 16.88
C GLY A 438 -8.75 -11.24 17.99
N SER A 439 -8.14 -12.39 17.70
CA SER A 439 -8.04 -13.48 18.67
C SER A 439 -6.81 -14.36 18.46
N THR A 440 -6.43 -15.10 19.51
CA THR A 440 -5.36 -16.11 19.48
C THR A 440 -5.76 -17.41 18.78
N THR A 441 -6.95 -17.46 18.15
CA THR A 441 -7.42 -18.63 17.41
C THR A 441 -6.50 -18.93 16.23
N SER A 442 -6.01 -20.16 16.18
CA SER A 442 -5.15 -20.68 15.11
C SER A 442 -5.72 -21.92 14.41
N THR A 443 -6.87 -22.42 14.87
CA THR A 443 -7.59 -23.52 14.23
C THR A 443 -8.10 -23.08 12.86
N ILE A 444 -7.75 -23.83 11.82
CA ILE A 444 -8.25 -23.61 10.46
C ILE A 444 -9.75 -23.92 10.43
N PRO A 445 -10.62 -22.94 10.12
CA PRO A 445 -12.05 -23.17 9.95
C PRO A 445 -12.30 -24.16 8.80
N ASP A 446 -13.29 -25.04 8.99
CA ASP A 446 -13.79 -25.95 7.94
C ASP A 446 -12.69 -26.79 7.25
N VAL A 447 -11.64 -27.15 7.98
CA VAL A 447 -10.45 -27.83 7.42
C VAL A 447 -10.77 -29.12 6.67
N ALA A 448 -11.85 -29.82 7.04
CA ALA A 448 -12.30 -31.02 6.33
C ALA A 448 -12.68 -30.73 4.88
N ASN A 449 -13.30 -29.57 4.62
CA ASN A 449 -13.63 -29.10 3.27
C ASN A 449 -12.44 -28.39 2.60
N ASN A 450 -11.38 -28.08 3.34
CA ASN A 450 -10.26 -27.27 2.85
C ASN A 450 -8.89 -27.81 3.30
N PRO A 451 -8.54 -29.07 2.98
CA PRO A 451 -7.31 -29.71 3.48
C PRO A 451 -6.01 -29.06 2.94
N HIS A 452 -6.11 -28.22 1.91
CA HIS A 452 -5.01 -27.47 1.32
C HIS A 452 -4.64 -26.18 2.07
N LEU A 453 -5.50 -25.69 2.98
CA LEU A 453 -5.18 -24.58 3.89
C LEU A 453 -4.26 -25.11 4.99
N LYS A 454 -3.12 -24.44 5.22
CA LYS A 454 -2.04 -24.93 6.12
C LYS A 454 -1.77 -24.03 7.32
N PHE A 455 -2.28 -22.80 7.31
CA PHE A 455 -2.12 -21.84 8.38
C PHE A 455 -3.35 -20.94 8.50
N TYR A 456 -3.66 -20.55 9.73
CA TYR A 456 -4.67 -19.56 10.06
C TYR A 456 -4.24 -18.74 11.27
N SER A 457 -4.44 -17.43 11.22
CA SER A 457 -4.37 -16.57 12.41
C SER A 457 -5.33 -15.39 12.33
N ASN A 458 -5.90 -15.07 13.48
CA ASN A 458 -6.73 -13.89 13.71
C ASN A 458 -6.01 -12.79 14.52
N LEU A 459 -4.69 -12.65 14.42
CA LEU A 459 -3.98 -11.46 14.93
C LEU A 459 -3.66 -10.49 13.79
N ARG A 460 -3.44 -9.21 14.13
CA ARG A 460 -3.08 -8.14 13.16
C ARG A 460 -1.59 -8.11 12.91
N GLY A 461 -1.16 -7.57 11.77
CA GLY A 461 0.25 -7.53 11.41
C GLY A 461 0.49 -7.46 9.91
N TYR A 462 1.51 -8.18 9.44
CA TYR A 462 1.96 -8.21 8.05
C TYR A 462 2.73 -9.51 7.78
N THR A 463 3.04 -9.78 6.52
CA THR A 463 3.89 -10.91 6.16
C THR A 463 5.23 -10.39 5.68
N LEU A 464 6.31 -10.90 6.27
CA LEU A 464 7.68 -10.59 5.88
C LEU A 464 8.26 -11.78 5.10
N THR A 465 8.92 -11.51 4.00
CA THR A 465 9.54 -12.53 3.16
C THR A 465 11.01 -12.25 2.93
N THR A 466 11.80 -13.31 2.79
CA THR A 466 13.15 -13.25 2.23
C THR A 466 13.17 -14.12 0.98
N ILE A 467 13.38 -13.50 -0.17
CA ILE A 467 13.29 -14.13 -1.49
C ILE A 467 14.71 -14.26 -2.04
N SER A 468 15.10 -15.49 -2.36
CA SER A 468 16.39 -15.87 -2.94
C SER A 468 16.17 -16.73 -4.19
N PRO A 469 17.20 -17.01 -5.02
CA PRO A 469 17.04 -17.88 -6.17
C PRO A 469 16.60 -19.31 -5.83
N SER A 470 16.87 -19.79 -4.61
CA SER A 470 16.55 -21.16 -4.20
C SER A 470 15.26 -21.27 -3.37
N GLN A 471 14.80 -20.18 -2.76
CA GLN A 471 13.73 -20.24 -1.77
C GLN A 471 13.07 -18.87 -1.52
N VAL A 472 11.77 -18.89 -1.24
CA VAL A 472 11.05 -17.86 -0.49
C VAL A 472 10.83 -18.34 0.95
N ARG A 473 11.37 -17.63 1.94
CA ARG A 473 10.98 -17.77 3.34
C ARG A 473 9.88 -16.75 3.63
N ALA A 474 8.77 -17.18 4.22
CA ALA A 474 7.68 -16.33 4.64
C ALA A 474 7.46 -16.42 6.16
N ASP A 475 7.58 -15.28 6.85
CA ASP A 475 7.37 -15.11 8.27
C ASP A 475 6.08 -14.31 8.49
N PHE A 476 5.08 -14.92 9.12
CA PHE A 476 3.82 -14.26 9.47
C PHE A 476 4.02 -13.47 10.77
N ARG A 477 4.11 -12.14 10.65
CA ARG A 477 4.43 -11.21 11.73
C ARG A 477 3.14 -10.66 12.31
N ALA A 478 2.97 -10.75 13.62
CA ALA A 478 1.75 -10.26 14.28
C ALA A 478 2.03 -9.53 15.59
N VAL A 479 1.14 -8.59 15.90
CA VAL A 479 1.03 -7.92 17.19
C VAL A 479 -0.17 -8.49 17.95
N PRO A 480 -0.10 -8.58 19.29
CA PRO A 480 -1.20 -9.13 20.10
C PRO A 480 -2.44 -8.23 20.15
N LEU A 481 -2.28 -6.93 19.93
CA LEU A 481 -3.34 -5.92 19.98
C LEU A 481 -2.95 -4.71 19.14
N VAL A 482 -3.98 -4.01 18.65
CA VAL A 482 -3.90 -2.74 17.91
C VAL A 482 -4.75 -1.65 18.57
N SER A 483 -5.58 -1.99 19.56
CA SER A 483 -6.33 -1.03 20.37
C SER A 483 -5.45 -0.14 21.25
N GLU A 484 -4.18 -0.50 21.43
CA GLU A 484 -3.16 0.31 22.11
C GLU A 484 -1.89 0.47 21.25
N HIS A 485 -1.09 1.49 21.56
CA HIS A 485 0.18 1.73 20.89
C HIS A 485 1.28 0.79 21.36
N GLY A 486 2.26 0.53 20.48
CA GLY A 486 3.57 0.05 20.89
C GLY A 486 3.66 -1.44 21.21
N ALA A 487 2.61 -2.23 20.97
CA ALA A 487 2.66 -3.68 21.05
C ALA A 487 3.87 -4.26 20.28
N ALA A 488 4.56 -5.23 20.88
CA ALA A 488 5.69 -5.89 20.26
C ALA A 488 5.21 -6.86 19.17
N VAL A 489 5.99 -6.97 18.09
CA VAL A 489 5.74 -7.96 17.03
C VAL A 489 6.38 -9.29 17.37
N SER A 490 5.72 -10.39 16.99
CA SER A 490 6.27 -11.74 17.04
C SER A 490 6.05 -12.45 15.70
N THR A 491 6.88 -13.45 15.40
CA THR A 491 6.62 -14.35 14.27
C THR A 491 5.74 -15.49 14.75
N LEU A 492 4.52 -15.60 14.21
CA LEU A 492 3.57 -16.65 14.57
C LEU A 492 3.92 -18.00 13.94
N LYS A 493 4.33 -17.95 12.67
CA LYS A 493 4.71 -19.13 11.91
C LYS A 493 5.63 -18.72 10.76
N SER A 494 6.54 -19.62 10.41
CA SER A 494 7.43 -19.50 9.27
C SER A 494 7.18 -20.65 8.29
N PHE A 495 7.22 -20.35 7.00
CA PHE A 495 7.16 -21.32 5.92
C PHE A 495 8.30 -21.09 4.92
N ALA A 496 8.64 -22.15 4.22
CA ALA A 496 9.54 -22.17 3.09
C ALA A 496 8.76 -22.55 1.83
N ILE A 497 9.10 -21.93 0.71
CA ILE A 497 8.68 -22.32 -0.63
C ILE A 497 9.98 -22.51 -1.40
N LEU A 498 10.26 -23.73 -1.83
CA LEU A 498 11.52 -24.08 -2.48
C LEU A 498 11.39 -23.94 -3.99
N ASP A 499 12.45 -23.47 -4.64
CA ASP A 499 12.48 -23.37 -6.10
C ASP A 499 12.23 -24.73 -6.76
N GLY A 500 11.25 -24.76 -7.69
CA GLY A 500 10.89 -25.95 -8.44
C GLY A 500 10.12 -27.00 -7.65
N VAL A 501 9.73 -26.71 -6.40
CA VAL A 501 8.93 -27.60 -5.55
C VAL A 501 7.64 -26.87 -5.14
N PRO A 502 6.51 -27.10 -5.84
CA PRO A 502 5.26 -26.42 -5.53
C PRO A 502 4.74 -26.74 -4.12
N GLY A 503 4.38 -25.69 -3.37
CA GLY A 503 3.74 -25.79 -2.06
C GLY A 503 4.55 -25.23 -0.90
N LEU A 504 3.97 -25.35 0.29
CA LEU A 504 4.52 -24.89 1.55
C LEU A 504 5.27 -26.00 2.29
N GLU A 505 6.49 -25.70 2.72
CA GLU A 505 7.27 -26.50 3.67
C GLU A 505 7.31 -25.77 5.01
N ALA A 506 6.97 -26.46 6.10
CA ALA A 506 7.06 -25.87 7.43
C ALA A 506 8.53 -25.75 7.87
N LEU A 507 8.89 -24.61 8.46
CA LEU A 507 10.21 -24.38 9.09
C LEU A 507 10.19 -24.62 10.60
#